data_AF-A0A327QYN4-F1
#
_entry.id   AF-A0A327QYN4-F1
#
_cell.length_a   1.000
_cell.length_b   1.000
_cell.length_c   1.000
_cell.angle_alpha   90.00
_cell.angle_beta   90.00
_cell.angle_gamma   90.00
#
_symmetry.space_group_name_H-M   'P 1'
#
loop_
_entity.id
_entity.type
_entity.pdbx_description
1 polymer ?
#
loop_
_entity_poly.entity_id
_entity_poly.type
_entity_poly.pdbx_seq_one_letter_code
_entity_poly.pdbx_strand_id
1 'polypeptide(L)'
;MDCSKNTAYLRAMKENMSFGPDPNTLKELVTTKMPFGKYKDTRICDLPESYLQWFQMQGFPKGKIGMLLETMCVIRTNGLHQILQPFKNQR
;
A
#
# COMPACT_ATOMS: atom_id res chain seq x y z
N MET A 1 5.01 16.34 43.61
CA MET A 1 4.78 15.33 42.56
C MET A 1 4.71 16.07 41.25
N ASP A 2 5.86 16.27 40.60
CA ASP A 2 5.93 17.15 39.43
C ASP A 2 5.62 16.35 38.15
N CYS A 3 4.57 16.78 37.45
CA CYS A 3 3.95 16.12 36.30
C CYS A 3 4.72 16.38 34.98
N SER A 4 5.92 16.98 35.05
CA SER A 4 6.65 17.46 33.87
C SER A 4 7.48 16.39 33.11
N LYS A 5 7.30 15.09 33.37
CA LYS A 5 8.11 14.02 32.74
C LYS A 5 7.45 13.34 31.53
N ASN A 6 6.72 14.04 30.66
CA ASN A 6 6.15 13.36 29.49
C ASN A 6 6.10 14.11 28.16
N THR A 7 6.78 15.26 28.03
CA THR A 7 6.81 15.97 26.73
C THR A 7 7.74 15.31 25.71
N ALA A 8 8.84 14.69 26.17
CA ALA A 8 9.79 13.98 25.31
C ALA A 8 9.23 12.64 24.79
N TYR A 9 8.48 11.91 25.62
CA TYR A 9 7.81 10.66 25.25
C TYR A 9 6.70 10.89 24.22
N LEU A 10 5.86 11.92 24.41
CA LEU A 10 4.82 12.28 23.44
C LEU A 10 5.40 12.77 22.10
N ARG A 11 6.61 13.37 22.11
CA ARG A 11 7.34 13.77 20.90
C ARG A 11 7.93 12.55 20.18
N ALA A 12 8.58 11.64 20.90
CA ALA A 12 9.13 10.41 20.35
C ALA A 12 8.05 9.45 19.79
N MET A 13 6.85 9.43 20.39
CA MET A 13 5.70 8.68 19.88
C MET A 13 5.07 9.32 18.63
N LYS A 14 5.09 10.67 18.51
CA LYS A 14 4.61 11.37 17.30
C LYS A 14 5.54 11.22 16.10
N GLU A 15 6.84 11.07 16.33
CA GLU A 15 7.84 10.95 15.25
C GLU A 15 7.84 9.57 14.56
N ASN A 16 7.20 8.55 15.15
CA ASN A 16 7.19 7.17 14.62
C ASN A 16 5.80 6.65 14.21
N MET A 17 4.76 7.49 14.26
CA MET A 17 3.40 7.06 13.95
C MET A 17 2.85 7.90 12.78
N SER A 18 3.28 7.56 11.56
CA SER A 18 2.50 7.91 10.36
C SER A 18 1.20 7.10 10.43
N PHE A 19 0.16 7.65 11.04
CA PHE A 19 -1.16 7.05 11.01
C PHE A 19 -1.88 7.54 9.76
N GLY A 20 -1.58 6.88 8.64
CA GLY A 20 -2.17 7.13 7.34
C GLY A 20 -1.45 6.34 6.25
N PRO A 21 -2.09 6.08 5.11
CA PRO A 21 -1.39 5.51 3.96
C PRO A 21 -0.27 6.47 3.54
N ASP A 22 0.97 5.97 3.49
CA ASP A 22 2.09 6.79 3.03
C ASP A 22 1.80 7.25 1.59
N PRO A 23 1.96 8.53 1.25
CA PRO A 23 1.69 9.03 -0.10
C PRO A 23 2.56 8.32 -1.16
N ASN A 24 3.70 7.77 -0.74
CA ASN A 24 4.57 6.96 -1.58
C ASN A 24 3.95 5.62 -1.98
N THR A 25 3.01 5.06 -1.20
CA THR A 25 2.38 3.78 -1.50
C THR A 25 1.65 3.80 -2.86
N LEU A 26 0.96 4.90 -3.18
CA LEU A 26 0.29 5.04 -4.49
C LEU A 26 1.30 5.03 -5.66
N LYS A 27 2.45 5.67 -5.47
CA LYS A 27 3.54 5.64 -6.44
C LYS A 27 4.14 4.24 -6.57
N GLU A 28 4.27 3.53 -5.46
CA GLU A 28 4.76 2.15 -5.45
C GLU A 28 3.80 1.19 -6.16
N LEU A 29 2.48 1.38 -6.06
CA LEU A 29 1.51 0.57 -6.79
C LEU A 29 1.70 0.64 -8.32
N VAL A 30 2.06 1.82 -8.85
CA VAL A 30 2.22 2.02 -10.29
C VAL A 30 3.63 1.72 -10.82
N THR A 31 4.63 1.66 -9.94
CA THR A 31 6.04 1.40 -10.32
C THR A 31 6.49 -0.03 -10.02
N THR A 32 5.99 -0.60 -8.93
CA THR A 32 6.38 -1.94 -8.47
C THR A 32 5.84 -3.00 -9.41
N LYS A 33 6.75 -3.87 -9.86
CA LYS A 33 6.42 -5.07 -10.63
C LYS A 33 6.19 -6.25 -9.71
N MET A 34 5.28 -7.13 -10.10
CA MET A 34 5.00 -8.37 -9.41
C MET A 34 6.22 -9.30 -9.50
N PRO A 35 6.80 -9.76 -8.37
CA PRO A 35 8.04 -10.54 -8.39
C PRO A 35 7.86 -12.03 -8.72
N PHE A 36 6.63 -12.55 -8.68
CA PHE A 36 6.33 -13.97 -8.86
C PHE A 36 4.92 -14.22 -9.43
N GLY A 37 4.60 -15.49 -9.68
CA GLY A 37 3.28 -15.93 -10.12
C GLY A 37 3.04 -15.71 -11.61
N LYS A 38 1.78 -15.89 -12.02
CA LYS A 38 1.36 -15.81 -13.43
C LYS A 38 1.64 -14.44 -14.07
N TYR A 39 1.57 -13.38 -13.27
CA TYR A 39 1.74 -11.99 -13.73
C TYR A 39 3.10 -11.41 -13.34
N LYS A 40 4.14 -12.24 -13.22
CA LYS A 40 5.50 -11.78 -12.98
C LYS A 40 5.89 -10.66 -13.96
N ASP A 41 6.62 -9.67 -13.48
CA ASP A 41 7.08 -8.49 -14.23
C ASP A 41 5.98 -7.52 -14.69
N THR A 42 4.71 -7.81 -14.37
CA THR A 42 3.58 -6.91 -14.56
C THR A 42 3.48 -5.95 -13.38
N ARG A 43 3.16 -4.68 -13.61
CA ARG A 43 2.96 -3.71 -12.53
C ARG A 43 1.75 -4.09 -11.68
N ILE A 44 1.82 -3.82 -10.38
CA ILE A 44 0.71 -4.11 -9.46
C ILE A 44 -0.58 -3.42 -9.90
N CYS A 45 -0.50 -2.17 -10.37
CA CYS A 45 -1.66 -1.42 -10.88
C CYS A 45 -2.31 -2.00 -12.14
N ASP A 46 -1.62 -2.89 -12.87
CA ASP A 46 -2.07 -3.47 -14.14
C ASP A 46 -2.47 -4.95 -13.99
N LEU A 47 -2.37 -5.52 -12.78
CA LEU A 47 -2.86 -6.88 -12.49
C LEU A 47 -4.37 -6.97 -12.73
N PRO A 48 -4.92 -8.12 -13.16
CA PRO A 48 -6.37 -8.28 -13.35
C PRO A 48 -7.14 -8.54 -12.06
N GLU A 49 -8.42 -8.18 -12.03
CA GLU A 49 -9.25 -8.20 -10.81
C GLU A 49 -9.39 -9.56 -10.18
N SER A 50 -9.68 -10.56 -11.00
CA SER A 50 -9.77 -11.96 -10.59
C SER A 50 -8.50 -12.45 -9.88
N TYR A 51 -7.33 -11.92 -10.24
CA TYR A 51 -6.07 -12.30 -9.61
C TYR A 51 -5.90 -11.68 -8.21
N LEU A 52 -6.34 -10.44 -8.01
CA LEU A 52 -6.34 -9.83 -6.67
C LEU A 52 -7.40 -10.47 -5.77
N GLN A 53 -8.58 -10.77 -6.30
CA GLN A 53 -9.64 -11.44 -5.56
C GLN A 53 -9.22 -12.85 -5.13
N TRP A 54 -8.48 -13.58 -5.99
CA TRP A 54 -7.89 -14.86 -5.61
C TRP A 54 -6.96 -14.72 -4.39
N PHE A 55 -6.12 -13.68 -4.34
CA PHE A 55 -5.30 -13.39 -3.15
C PHE A 55 -6.14 -13.01 -1.94
N GLN A 56 -7.27 -12.33 -2.11
CA GLN A 56 -8.18 -12.03 -1.00
C GLN A 56 -8.75 -13.30 -0.36
N MET A 57 -8.96 -14.36 -1.16
CA MET A 57 -9.43 -15.66 -0.66
C MET A 57 -8.31 -16.53 -0.08
N GLN A 58 -7.13 -16.54 -0.71
CA GLN A 58 -6.00 -17.39 -0.28
C GLN A 58 -5.14 -16.75 0.82
N GLY A 59 -5.21 -15.42 0.96
CA GLY A 59 -4.35 -14.61 1.81
C GLY A 59 -3.24 -13.92 1.03
N PHE A 60 -2.88 -12.72 1.47
CA PHE A 60 -1.80 -11.94 0.88
C PHE A 60 -0.42 -12.40 1.41
N PRO A 61 0.64 -12.34 0.58
CA PRO A 61 2.00 -12.63 1.02
C PRO A 61 2.43 -11.64 2.11
N LYS A 62 3.35 -12.03 3.00
CA LYS A 62 3.84 -11.10 4.03
C LYS A 62 4.75 -10.02 3.44
N GLY A 63 4.84 -8.89 4.13
CA GLY A 63 5.74 -7.78 3.79
C GLY A 63 5.15 -6.82 2.76
N LYS A 64 6.04 -6.06 2.12
CA LYS A 64 5.66 -4.90 1.29
C LYS A 64 4.77 -5.26 0.10
N ILE A 65 5.05 -6.39 -0.58
CA ILE A 65 4.27 -6.83 -1.73
C ILE A 65 2.83 -7.16 -1.32
N GLY A 66 2.62 -7.84 -0.18
CA GLY A 66 1.28 -8.12 0.32
C GLY A 66 0.48 -6.88 0.62
N MET A 67 1.11 -5.94 1.33
CA MET A 67 0.51 -4.64 1.64
C MET A 67 0.09 -3.90 0.36
N LEU A 68 0.93 -3.90 -0.68
CA LEU A 68 0.59 -3.29 -1.98
C LEU A 68 -0.56 -4.02 -2.68
N LEU A 69 -0.57 -5.36 -2.66
CA LEU A 69 -1.66 -6.15 -3.27
C LEU A 69 -2.99 -5.96 -2.55
N GLU A 70 -2.98 -5.92 -1.22
CA GLU A 70 -4.14 -5.65 -0.39
C GLU A 70 -4.69 -4.25 -0.67
N THR A 71 -3.81 -3.25 -0.69
CA THR A 71 -4.17 -1.87 -1.04
C THR A 71 -4.79 -1.81 -2.44
N MET A 72 -4.17 -2.47 -3.43
CA MET A 72 -4.68 -2.52 -4.80
C MET A 72 -6.05 -3.23 -4.88
N CYS A 73 -6.25 -4.27 -4.07
CA CYS A 73 -7.51 -4.99 -3.97
C CYS A 73 -8.62 -4.05 -3.47
N VAL A 74 -8.39 -3.32 -2.38
CA VAL A 74 -9.33 -2.34 -1.82
C VAL A 74 -9.63 -1.23 -2.83
N ILE A 75 -8.61 -0.68 -3.50
CA ILE A 75 -8.78 0.34 -4.52
C ILE A 75 -9.70 -0.16 -5.64
N ARG A 76 -9.52 -1.42 -6.08
CA ARG A 76 -10.32 -1.98 -7.16
C ARG A 76 -11.75 -2.30 -6.72
N THR A 77 -11.94 -2.96 -5.58
CA THR A 77 -13.29 -3.32 -5.08
C THR A 77 -14.16 -2.09 -4.79
N ASN A 78 -13.54 -0.96 -4.43
CA ASN A 78 -14.24 0.31 -4.22
C ASN A 78 -14.32 1.19 -5.49
N GLY A 79 -13.82 0.74 -6.64
CA GLY A 79 -13.85 1.52 -7.88
C GLY A 79 -12.95 2.76 -7.90
N LEU A 80 -11.99 2.87 -6.97
CA LEU A 80 -11.10 4.03 -6.81
C LEU A 80 -9.92 4.03 -7.79
N HIS A 81 -9.99 3.32 -8.92
CA HIS A 81 -8.87 3.18 -9.85
C HIS A 81 -8.35 4.53 -10.37
N GLN A 82 -9.23 5.54 -10.40
CA GLN A 82 -8.93 6.87 -10.92
C GLN A 82 -7.84 7.59 -10.10
N ILE A 83 -7.70 7.27 -8.80
CA ILE A 83 -6.67 7.88 -7.93
C ILE A 83 -5.25 7.57 -8.41
N LEU A 84 -5.06 6.49 -9.19
CA LEU A 84 -3.77 6.07 -9.71
C LEU A 84 -3.40 6.76 -11.02
N GLN A 85 -4.36 7.35 -11.75
CA GLN A 85 -4.10 7.99 -13.04
C GLN A 85 -3.04 9.09 -13.02
N PRO A 86 -3.03 10.05 -12.06
CA PRO A 86 -2.00 11.09 -12.04
C PRO A 86 -0.60 10.51 -11.89
N PHE A 87 -0.45 9.38 -11.19
CA PHE A 87 0.83 8.71 -10.96
C PHE A 87 1.29 7.86 -12.15
N LYS A 88 0.37 7.36 -12.99
CA LYS A 88 0.73 6.62 -14.22
C LYS A 88 1.44 7.49 -15.25
N ASN A 89 1.23 8.81 -15.21
CA ASN A 89 1.77 9.78 -16.16
C ASN A 89 3.09 10.43 -15.69
N GLN A 90 3.49 10.26 -14.43
CA GLN A 90 4.75 10.79 -13.88
C GLN A 90 5.96 9.89 -14.19
N ARG A 91 6.07 9.39 -15.43
CA ARG A 91 7.14 8.48 -15.87
C ARG A 91 8.47 9.17 -16.10
#